data_AF-A0A7V3CCI0-F1
#
_entry.id   AF-A0A7V3CCI0-F1
#
_cell.length_a   1.000
_cell.length_b   1.000
_cell.length_c   1.000
_cell.angle_alpha   90.00
_cell.angle_beta   90.00
_cell.angle_gamma   90.00
#
_symmetry.space_group_name_H-M   'P 1'
#
loop_
_entity.id
_entity.type
_entity.pdbx_description
1 polymer ?
#
loop_
_entity_poly.entity_id
_entity_poly.type
_entity_poly.pdbx_seq_one_letter_code
_entity_poly.pdbx_strand_id
1 'polypeptide(L)'
;MAKNLVIVESPAKAKTIEKYLGKDFTVKASVGHIMDLPTSKLGVDIEKDFQPTYVVIKGKKKVLDEITKSAEKADQVFLATDPDREGEAIAWHIANEIKGLGGKKNKKGEGRVVHRVLFNEITKKAVQQAIQKPVDLDPHLFDAQQARRILDRLVGYKISPILWEKVKRGLSAGRVQSVAVRIICERE
;
A
#
# COMPACT_ATOMS: atom_id res chain seq x y z
N MET A 1 -14.48 22.48 -9.89
CA MET A 1 -14.09 21.39 -8.96
C MET A 1 -13.42 20.32 -9.81
N ALA A 2 -12.27 19.80 -9.37
CA ALA A 2 -11.60 18.71 -10.07
C ALA A 2 -12.54 17.51 -10.18
N LYS A 3 -12.59 16.89 -11.37
CA LYS A 3 -13.46 15.73 -11.63
C LYS A 3 -12.80 14.43 -11.17
N ASN A 4 -11.47 14.36 -11.20
CA ASN A 4 -10.72 13.13 -11.02
C ASN A 4 -9.80 13.19 -9.79
N LEU A 5 -9.62 12.05 -9.13
CA LEU A 5 -8.68 11.90 -8.01
C LEU A 5 -7.52 11.01 -8.44
N VAL A 6 -6.28 11.46 -8.20
CA VAL A 6 -5.08 10.63 -8.31
C VAL A 6 -4.50 10.41 -6.91
N ILE A 7 -4.18 9.17 -6.58
CA ILE A 7 -3.58 8.80 -5.29
C ILE A 7 -2.18 8.26 -5.55
N VAL A 8 -1.19 8.85 -4.91
CA VAL A 8 0.22 8.45 -5.01
C VAL A 8 0.79 8.14 -3.65
N GLU A 9 1.98 7.54 -3.61
CA GLU A 9 2.58 7.14 -2.34
C GLU A 9 3.13 8.33 -1.54
N SER A 10 3.83 9.28 -2.19
CA SER A 10 4.57 10.33 -1.47
C SER A 10 4.08 11.76 -1.77
N PRO A 11 4.18 12.69 -0.79
CA PRO A 11 3.79 14.08 -1.00
C PRO A 11 4.58 14.80 -2.10
N ALA A 12 5.84 14.42 -2.30
CA ALA A 12 6.69 14.98 -3.35
C ALA A 12 6.14 14.65 -4.75
N LYS A 13 5.76 13.37 -4.98
CA LYS A 13 5.13 12.94 -6.22
C LYS A 13 3.80 13.65 -6.45
N ALA A 14 3.01 13.83 -5.39
CA ALA A 14 1.70 14.47 -5.48
C ALA A 14 1.80 15.89 -6.05
N LYS A 15 2.70 16.71 -5.50
CA LYS A 15 2.93 18.09 -5.97
C LYS A 15 3.37 18.16 -7.43
N THR A 16 4.24 17.24 -7.86
CA THR A 16 4.76 17.22 -9.23
C THR A 16 3.68 16.77 -10.22
N ILE A 17 2.96 15.70 -9.92
CA ILE A 17 1.91 15.15 -10.77
C ILE A 17 0.72 16.11 -10.89
N GLU A 18 0.34 16.80 -9.81
CA GLU A 18 -0.73 17.79 -9.84
C GLU A 18 -0.43 18.94 -10.82
N LYS A 19 0.84 19.40 -10.88
CA LYS A 19 1.29 20.38 -11.87
C LYS A 19 1.20 19.88 -13.32
N TYR A 20 1.43 18.59 -13.55
CA TYR A 20 1.40 17.99 -14.90
C TYR A 20 -0.01 17.74 -15.42
N LEU A 21 -0.94 17.41 -14.52
CA LEU A 21 -2.32 17.07 -14.86
C LEU A 21 -3.26 18.27 -14.86
N GLY A 22 -2.96 19.32 -14.09
CA GLY A 22 -3.74 20.55 -14.07
C GLY A 22 -5.06 20.45 -13.30
N LYS A 23 -5.97 21.40 -13.55
CA LYS A 23 -7.14 21.70 -12.69
C LYS A 23 -8.22 20.62 -12.67
N ASP A 24 -8.20 19.67 -13.62
CA ASP A 24 -9.18 18.59 -13.70
C ASP A 24 -8.90 17.46 -12.71
N PHE A 25 -7.69 17.41 -12.15
CA PHE A 25 -7.24 16.40 -11.22
C PHE A 25 -6.94 16.99 -9.85
N THR A 26 -7.30 16.27 -8.79
CA THR A 26 -6.78 16.48 -7.44
C THR A 26 -5.84 15.34 -7.12
N VAL A 27 -4.66 15.64 -6.59
CA VAL A 27 -3.67 14.60 -6.27
C VAL A 27 -3.49 14.50 -4.75
N LYS A 28 -3.62 13.30 -4.20
CA LYS A 28 -3.46 12.99 -2.78
C LYS A 28 -2.35 11.99 -2.56
N ALA A 29 -1.69 12.06 -1.41
CA ALA A 29 -0.64 11.12 -1.03
C ALA A 29 -1.10 10.22 0.12
N SER A 30 -0.85 8.91 0.03
CA SER A 30 -1.07 7.95 1.13
C SER A 30 0.03 8.02 2.20
N VAL A 31 1.17 8.60 1.82
CA VAL A 31 2.39 8.70 2.63
C VAL A 31 2.92 7.29 2.98
N GLY A 32 2.97 6.40 1.98
CA GLY A 32 3.30 4.98 2.16
C GLY A 32 2.07 4.11 2.44
N HIS A 33 2.30 3.00 3.15
CA HIS A 33 1.24 2.08 3.58
C HIS A 33 0.22 2.76 4.51
N ILE A 34 -1.05 2.39 4.34
CA ILE A 34 -2.18 2.82 5.19
C ILE A 34 -2.72 1.71 6.08
N MET A 35 -2.48 0.46 5.68
CA MET A 35 -2.92 -0.76 6.35
C MET A 35 -1.69 -1.62 6.63
N ASP A 36 -1.67 -2.30 7.77
CA ASP A 36 -0.67 -3.31 8.08
C ASP A 36 -1.28 -4.37 9.00
N LEU A 37 -0.57 -5.47 9.20
CA LEU A 37 -0.89 -6.46 10.22
C LEU A 37 -0.79 -5.83 11.62
N PRO A 38 -1.64 -6.22 12.60
CA PRO A 38 -1.66 -5.65 13.94
C PRO A 38 -0.28 -5.70 14.62
N THR A 39 0.05 -4.66 15.39
CA THR A 39 1.37 -4.53 16.02
C THR A 39 1.62 -5.53 17.14
N SER A 40 0.58 -5.86 17.91
CA SER A 40 0.69 -6.62 19.17
C SER A 40 0.09 -8.04 19.07
N LYS A 41 -0.25 -8.50 17.87
CA LYS A 41 -0.78 -9.84 17.60
C LYS A 41 -0.14 -10.38 16.33
N LEU A 42 -0.08 -11.71 16.19
CA LEU A 42 0.44 -12.33 14.97
C LEU A 42 -0.28 -11.81 13.73
N GLY A 43 -1.61 -11.69 13.78
CA GLY A 43 -2.41 -11.12 12.69
C GLY A 43 -2.47 -11.99 11.44
N VAL A 44 -2.07 -13.26 11.53
CA VAL A 44 -2.11 -14.27 10.47
C VAL A 44 -2.74 -15.51 11.08
N ASP A 45 -3.82 -16.00 10.47
CA ASP A 45 -4.47 -17.24 10.85
C ASP A 45 -3.84 -18.42 10.07
N ILE A 46 -2.99 -19.19 10.74
CA ILE A 46 -2.24 -20.30 10.12
C ILE A 46 -3.17 -21.46 9.77
N GLU A 47 -4.25 -21.66 10.52
CA GLU A 47 -5.21 -22.75 10.30
C GLU A 47 -6.18 -22.45 9.15
N LYS A 48 -6.29 -21.18 8.76
CA LYS A 48 -7.14 -20.72 7.65
C LYS A 48 -6.30 -20.20 6.49
N ASP A 49 -5.44 -21.04 5.94
CA ASP A 49 -4.64 -20.76 4.74
C ASP A 49 -3.88 -19.42 4.84
N PHE A 50 -3.27 -19.18 6.00
CA PHE A 50 -2.50 -17.96 6.29
C PHE A 50 -3.28 -16.64 6.16
N GLN A 51 -4.61 -16.66 6.35
CA GLN A 51 -5.44 -15.47 6.19
C GLN A 51 -4.94 -14.30 7.07
N PRO A 52 -4.52 -13.17 6.46
CA PRO A 52 -4.05 -12.01 7.21
C PRO A 52 -5.21 -11.15 7.71
N THR A 53 -5.05 -10.58 8.90
CA THR A 53 -5.90 -9.50 9.41
C THR A 53 -5.17 -8.18 9.27
N TYR A 54 -5.64 -7.32 8.35
CA TYR A 54 -5.13 -5.97 8.18
C TYR A 54 -5.90 -4.97 9.04
N VAL A 55 -5.19 -3.99 9.60
CA VAL A 55 -5.75 -2.87 10.36
C VAL A 55 -5.16 -1.56 9.88
N VAL A 56 -5.91 -0.47 10.04
CA VAL A 56 -5.40 0.87 9.74
C VAL A 56 -4.22 1.17 10.65
N ILE A 57 -3.09 1.57 10.06
CA ILE A 57 -1.88 1.93 10.79
C ILE A 57 -2.18 3.11 11.73
N LYS A 58 -1.69 3.05 12.98
CA LYS A 58 -1.87 4.12 13.97
C LYS A 58 -1.37 5.45 13.41
N GLY A 59 -2.22 6.47 13.41
CA GLY A 59 -1.91 7.79 12.85
C GLY A 59 -2.28 7.98 11.37
N LYS A 60 -2.58 6.91 10.62
CA LYS A 60 -3.00 6.99 9.20
C LYS A 60 -4.49 7.21 8.99
N LYS A 61 -5.31 7.14 10.04
CA LYS A 61 -6.76 7.31 9.96
C LYS A 61 -7.17 8.62 9.27
N LYS A 62 -6.54 9.75 9.62
CA LYS A 62 -6.83 11.05 8.98
C LYS A 62 -6.54 11.03 7.47
N VAL A 63 -5.42 10.42 7.07
CA VAL A 63 -5.03 10.30 5.66
C VAL A 63 -6.04 9.44 4.90
N LEU A 64 -6.44 8.30 5.48
CA LEU A 64 -7.46 7.43 4.91
C LEU A 64 -8.82 8.14 4.80
N ASP A 65 -9.24 8.87 5.83
CA ASP A 65 -10.48 9.65 5.82
C ASP A 65 -10.46 10.76 4.75
N GLU A 66 -9.31 11.40 4.52
CA GLU A 66 -9.15 12.40 3.46
C GLU A 66 -9.20 11.79 2.06
N ILE A 67 -8.54 10.65 1.86
CA ILE A 67 -8.54 9.91 0.60
C ILE A 67 -9.96 9.45 0.27
N THR A 68 -10.65 8.81 1.22
CA THR A 68 -12.00 8.30 1.03
C THR A 68 -12.99 9.42 0.76
N LYS A 69 -12.96 10.54 1.51
CA LYS A 69 -13.79 11.74 1.24
C LYS A 69 -13.50 12.37 -0.13
N SER A 70 -12.25 12.32 -0.59
CA SER A 70 -11.90 12.84 -1.93
C SER A 70 -12.41 11.90 -3.02
N ALA A 71 -12.29 10.59 -2.80
CA ALA A 71 -12.78 9.55 -3.70
C ALA A 71 -14.32 9.57 -3.81
N GLU A 72 -15.02 9.96 -2.73
CA GLU A 72 -16.48 10.10 -2.75
C GLU A 72 -16.97 11.21 -3.69
N LYS A 73 -16.17 12.26 -3.86
CA LYS A 73 -16.47 13.45 -4.68
C LYS A 73 -15.98 13.33 -6.12
N ALA A 74 -15.05 12.42 -6.38
CA ALA A 74 -14.47 12.22 -7.70
C ALA A 74 -15.37 11.34 -8.59
N ASP A 75 -15.37 11.64 -9.89
CA ASP A 75 -15.98 10.81 -10.92
C ASP A 75 -15.13 9.54 -11.14
N GLN A 76 -13.81 9.68 -11.19
CA GLN A 76 -12.84 8.59 -11.36
C GLN A 76 -11.70 8.67 -10.35
N VAL A 77 -11.19 7.51 -9.93
CA VAL A 77 -10.05 7.38 -9.02
C VAL A 77 -8.91 6.64 -9.70
N PHE A 78 -7.72 7.24 -9.72
CA PHE A 78 -6.50 6.66 -10.28
C PHE A 78 -5.49 6.37 -9.17
N LEU A 79 -5.05 5.12 -9.09
CA LEU A 79 -4.02 4.64 -8.17
C LEU A 79 -2.67 4.64 -8.89
N ALA A 80 -1.84 5.62 -8.55
CA ALA A 80 -0.56 5.92 -9.18
C ALA A 80 0.60 5.70 -8.20
N THR A 81 0.55 4.58 -7.47
CA THR A 81 1.68 4.08 -6.67
C THR A 81 2.76 3.47 -7.56
N ASP A 82 3.92 3.18 -6.99
CA ASP A 82 5.06 2.70 -7.77
C ASP A 82 4.78 1.37 -8.47
N PRO A 83 5.40 1.12 -9.64
CA PRO A 83 5.17 -0.07 -10.45
C PRO A 83 5.95 -1.28 -9.90
N ASP A 84 5.82 -1.54 -8.61
CA ASP A 84 6.37 -2.71 -7.93
C ASP A 84 5.32 -3.35 -7.01
N ARG A 85 5.70 -4.47 -6.37
CA ARG A 85 4.78 -5.20 -5.48
C ARG A 85 4.36 -4.39 -4.23
N GLU A 86 5.19 -3.47 -3.74
CA GLU A 86 4.86 -2.65 -2.57
C GLU A 86 3.82 -1.60 -2.95
N GLY A 87 4.04 -0.92 -4.07
CA GLY A 87 3.09 0.01 -4.66
C GLY A 87 1.77 -0.68 -5.01
N GLU A 88 1.81 -1.92 -5.50
CA GLU A 88 0.61 -2.70 -5.77
C GLU A 88 -0.17 -3.02 -4.50
N ALA A 89 0.50 -3.41 -3.41
CA ALA A 89 -0.18 -3.64 -2.13
C ALA A 89 -0.83 -2.37 -1.56
N ILE A 90 -0.15 -1.22 -1.67
CA ILE A 90 -0.73 0.08 -1.27
C ILE A 90 -1.98 0.39 -2.10
N ALA A 91 -1.89 0.23 -3.42
CA ALA A 91 -3.02 0.44 -4.33
C ALA A 91 -4.19 -0.50 -3.99
N TRP A 92 -3.90 -1.78 -3.76
CA TRP A 92 -4.89 -2.80 -3.42
C TRP A 92 -5.64 -2.46 -2.12
N HIS A 93 -4.92 -2.11 -1.06
CA HIS A 93 -5.53 -1.70 0.21
C HIS A 93 -6.40 -0.45 0.06
N ILE A 94 -5.93 0.57 -0.66
CA ILE A 94 -6.71 1.79 -0.91
C ILE A 94 -7.96 1.47 -1.73
N ALA A 95 -7.83 0.63 -2.77
CA ALA A 95 -8.95 0.21 -3.60
C ALA A 95 -10.02 -0.53 -2.77
N ASN A 96 -9.59 -1.43 -1.89
CA ASN A 96 -10.50 -2.16 -1.00
C ASN A 96 -11.22 -1.25 -0.02
N GLU A 97 -10.53 -0.26 0.56
CA GLU A 97 -11.18 0.73 1.42
C GLU A 97 -12.20 1.58 0.65
N ILE A 98 -11.86 2.02 -0.57
CA ILE A 98 -12.78 2.79 -1.42
C ILE A 98 -14.00 1.95 -1.86
N LYS A 99 -13.81 0.66 -2.18
CA LYS A 99 -14.89 -0.27 -2.55
C LYS A 99 -15.73 -0.70 -1.34
N GLY A 100 -15.08 -0.93 -0.20
CA GLY A 100 -15.65 -1.40 1.07
C GLY A 100 -16.57 -0.40 1.77
N LEU A 101 -16.52 0.88 1.37
CA LEU A 101 -17.51 1.91 1.74
C LEU A 101 -18.94 1.67 1.18
N GLY A 102 -19.21 0.46 0.68
CA GLY A 102 -20.55 -0.10 0.56
C GLY A 102 -21.18 0.10 -0.81
N GLY A 103 -20.46 -0.18 -1.90
CA GLY A 103 -21.02 -0.06 -3.26
C GLY A 103 -21.66 1.31 -3.53
N LYS A 104 -21.28 2.33 -2.73
CA LYS A 104 -21.92 3.63 -2.73
C LYS A 104 -21.63 4.24 -4.08
N LYS A 105 -22.70 4.40 -4.83
CA LYS A 105 -22.73 5.14 -6.07
C LYS A 105 -22.05 6.50 -5.86
N ASN A 106 -21.31 6.98 -6.86
CA ASN A 106 -20.81 8.34 -6.88
C ASN A 106 -21.99 9.33 -6.74
N LYS A 107 -21.73 10.64 -6.62
CA LYS A 107 -22.80 11.66 -6.55
C LYS A 107 -23.83 11.59 -7.70
N LYS A 108 -23.52 10.86 -8.79
CA LYS A 108 -24.35 10.67 -9.98
C LYS A 108 -25.09 9.33 -10.04
N GLY A 109 -24.95 8.44 -9.05
CA GLY A 109 -25.67 7.16 -9.07
C GLY A 109 -24.93 6.00 -9.77
N GLU A 110 -23.65 6.17 -10.13
CA GLU A 110 -22.84 5.19 -10.88
C GLU A 110 -21.76 4.55 -10.00
N GLY A 111 -21.32 3.33 -10.34
CA GLY A 111 -20.22 2.67 -9.66
C GLY A 111 -18.92 3.47 -9.81
N ARG A 112 -18.20 3.70 -8.70
CA ARG A 112 -16.89 4.37 -8.75
C ARG A 112 -15.90 3.49 -9.50
N VAL A 113 -15.34 4.01 -10.59
CA VAL A 113 -14.31 3.30 -11.34
C VAL A 113 -12.96 3.62 -10.72
N VAL A 114 -12.29 2.58 -10.25
CA VAL A 114 -10.94 2.65 -9.68
C VAL A 114 -9.98 2.06 -10.73
N HIS A 115 -9.02 2.87 -11.13
CA HIS A 115 -8.04 2.54 -12.15
C HIS A 115 -6.64 2.42 -11.54
N ARG A 116 -5.83 1.48 -12.02
CA ARG A 116 -4.40 1.43 -11.72
C ARG A 116 -3.64 2.15 -12.83
N VAL A 117 -2.66 2.98 -12.45
CA VAL A 117 -1.83 3.75 -13.39
C VAL A 117 -0.37 3.50 -13.10
N LEU A 118 0.38 3.05 -14.11
CA LEU A 118 1.80 2.72 -14.00
C LEU A 118 2.64 3.70 -14.81
N PHE A 119 3.71 4.21 -14.21
CA PHE A 119 4.76 4.95 -14.91
C PHE A 119 6.10 4.68 -14.24
N ASN A 120 7.14 4.48 -15.04
CA ASN A 120 8.51 4.24 -14.57
C ASN A 120 9.31 5.53 -14.39
N GLU A 121 8.77 6.66 -14.87
CA GLU A 121 9.38 7.98 -14.76
C GLU A 121 8.34 9.06 -14.50
N ILE A 122 8.75 10.14 -13.83
CA ILE A 122 7.86 11.25 -13.46
C ILE A 122 8.12 12.42 -14.40
N THR A 123 7.86 12.21 -15.69
CA THR A 123 7.86 13.26 -16.72
C THR A 123 6.42 13.66 -17.05
N LYS A 124 6.21 14.91 -17.47
CA LYS A 124 4.87 15.39 -17.85
C LYS A 124 4.23 14.50 -18.91
N LYS A 125 5.02 14.07 -19.91
CA LYS A 125 4.57 13.21 -21.00
C LYS A 125 4.19 11.82 -20.49
N ALA A 126 5.05 11.15 -19.71
CA ALA A 126 4.78 9.82 -19.20
C ALA A 126 3.54 9.79 -18.31
N VAL A 127 3.39 10.75 -17.40
CA VAL A 127 2.24 10.84 -16.49
C VAL A 127 0.93 11.04 -17.26
N GLN A 128 0.91 11.94 -18.25
CA GLN A 128 -0.28 12.18 -19.07
C GLN A 128 -0.66 10.96 -19.93
N GLN A 129 0.33 10.26 -20.49
CA GLN A 129 0.10 9.04 -21.25
C GLN A 129 -0.41 7.88 -20.38
N ALA A 130 0.15 7.73 -19.18
CA ALA A 130 -0.23 6.68 -18.24
C ALA A 130 -1.69 6.81 -17.78
N ILE A 131 -2.17 8.03 -17.52
CA ILE A 131 -3.58 8.25 -17.13
C ILE A 131 -4.56 7.87 -18.24
N GLN A 132 -4.15 8.01 -19.52
CA GLN A 132 -4.98 7.61 -20.65
C GLN A 132 -5.00 6.10 -20.89
N LYS A 133 -4.09 5.35 -20.26
CA LYS A 133 -3.94 3.89 -20.40
C LYS A 133 -3.95 3.22 -19.02
N PRO A 134 -5.08 3.30 -18.29
CA PRO A 134 -5.19 2.61 -17.03
C PRO A 134 -5.12 1.09 -17.24
N VAL A 135 -4.59 0.40 -16.24
CA VAL A 135 -4.54 -1.05 -16.15
C VAL A 135 -5.40 -1.52 -14.97
N ASP A 136 -5.61 -2.83 -14.88
CA ASP A 136 -6.21 -3.45 -13.71
C ASP A 136 -5.17 -3.63 -12.59
N LEU A 137 -5.66 -3.79 -11.36
CA LEU A 137 -4.81 -4.21 -10.25
C LEU A 137 -4.34 -5.64 -10.48
N ASP A 138 -3.06 -5.90 -10.20
CA ASP A 138 -2.44 -7.21 -10.38
C ASP A 138 -2.55 -8.02 -9.07
N PRO A 139 -3.41 -9.06 -9.03
CA PRO A 139 -3.56 -9.91 -7.84
C PRO A 139 -2.27 -10.66 -7.50
N HIS A 140 -1.47 -11.05 -8.50
CA HIS A 140 -0.25 -11.83 -8.27
C HIS A 140 0.84 -10.98 -7.62
N LEU A 141 0.97 -9.71 -8.00
CA LEU A 141 1.88 -8.78 -7.34
C LEU A 141 1.45 -8.50 -5.90
N PHE A 142 0.14 -8.34 -5.65
CA PHE A 142 -0.39 -8.22 -4.30
C PHE A 142 -0.11 -9.46 -3.46
N ASP A 143 -0.42 -10.65 -3.98
CA ASP A 143 -0.20 -11.93 -3.29
C ASP A 143 1.29 -12.15 -2.99
N ALA A 144 2.19 -11.77 -3.91
CA ALA A 144 3.63 -11.85 -3.70
C ALA A 144 4.11 -10.92 -2.55
N GLN A 145 3.54 -9.71 -2.44
CA GLN A 145 3.82 -8.81 -1.32
C GLN A 145 3.26 -9.36 -0.01
N GLN A 146 2.03 -9.87 -0.03
CA GLN A 146 1.36 -10.45 1.11
C GLN A 146 2.10 -11.68 1.64
N ALA A 147 2.49 -12.61 0.77
CA ALA A 147 3.26 -13.79 1.12
C ALA A 147 4.59 -13.42 1.80
N ARG A 148 5.32 -12.44 1.25
CA ARG A 148 6.53 -11.90 1.89
C ARG A 148 6.22 -11.34 3.28
N ARG A 149 5.16 -10.54 3.41
CA ARG A 149 4.77 -9.90 4.68
C ARG A 149 4.42 -10.94 5.75
N ILE A 150 3.68 -11.97 5.38
CA ILE A 150 3.30 -13.10 6.24
C ILE A 150 4.54 -13.89 6.66
N LEU A 151 5.43 -14.23 5.72
CA LEU A 151 6.66 -14.96 6.02
C LEU A 151 7.53 -14.21 7.04
N ASP A 152 7.75 -12.91 6.82
CA ASP A 152 8.56 -12.10 7.73
C ASP A 152 7.88 -11.97 9.11
N ARG A 153 6.54 -11.93 9.15
CA ARG A 153 5.74 -11.93 10.38
C ARG A 153 5.91 -13.23 11.17
N LEU A 154 5.84 -14.39 10.51
CA LEU A 154 5.98 -15.70 11.14
C LEU A 154 7.39 -15.87 11.73
N VAL A 155 8.44 -15.52 10.98
CA VAL A 155 9.83 -15.56 11.46
C VAL A 155 9.99 -14.68 12.70
N GLY A 156 9.52 -13.43 12.63
CA GLY A 156 9.63 -12.51 13.76
C GLY A 156 8.95 -13.03 15.02
N TYR A 157 7.70 -13.50 14.92
CA TYR A 157 6.93 -13.96 16.08
C TYR A 157 7.36 -15.31 16.63
N LYS A 158 7.79 -16.26 15.78
CA LYS A 158 8.18 -17.59 16.25
C LYS A 158 9.62 -17.67 16.73
N ILE A 159 10.53 -16.87 16.17
CA ILE A 159 11.97 -16.96 16.47
C ILE A 159 12.42 -15.94 17.51
N SER A 160 11.87 -14.72 17.56
CA SER A 160 12.32 -13.70 18.52
C SER A 160 12.22 -14.13 20.00
N PRO A 161 11.17 -14.85 20.45
CA PRO A 161 11.10 -15.33 21.83
C PRO A 161 12.27 -16.26 22.22
N ILE A 162 12.74 -17.07 21.27
CA ILE A 162 13.89 -17.97 21.48
C ILE A 162 15.16 -17.13 21.70
N LEU A 163 15.35 -16.06 20.90
CA LEU A 163 16.49 -15.14 21.09
C LEU A 163 16.44 -14.41 22.44
N TRP A 164 15.25 -14.10 22.94
CA TRP A 164 15.09 -13.46 24.25
C TRP A 164 15.48 -14.38 25.40
N GLU A 165 15.17 -15.66 25.28
CA GLU A 165 15.50 -16.67 26.28
C GLU A 165 16.99 -17.04 26.23
N LYS A 166 17.55 -17.22 25.03
CA LYS A 166 18.90 -17.79 24.84
C LYS A 166 20.02 -16.75 24.71
N VAL A 167 19.71 -15.51 24.35
CA VAL A 167 20.72 -14.47 24.06
C VAL A 167 20.47 -13.21 24.87
N LYS A 168 19.45 -12.43 24.53
CA LYS A 168 19.13 -11.16 25.21
C LYS A 168 17.69 -10.74 24.91
N ARG A 169 16.96 -10.33 25.95
CA ARG A 169 15.62 -9.72 25.80
C ARG A 169 15.67 -8.49 24.90
N GLY A 170 14.67 -8.37 24.04
CA GLY A 170 14.52 -7.24 23.12
C GLY A 170 15.20 -7.41 21.75
N LEU A 171 15.89 -8.52 21.49
CA LEU A 171 16.42 -8.83 20.16
C LEU A 171 15.30 -9.22 19.18
N SER A 172 15.42 -8.83 17.92
CA SER A 172 14.49 -9.23 16.88
C SER A 172 15.09 -10.29 15.97
N ALA A 173 14.29 -11.29 15.61
CA ALA A 173 14.62 -12.21 14.54
C ALA A 173 14.14 -11.64 13.20
N GLY A 174 15.02 -11.64 12.19
CA GLY A 174 14.69 -11.21 10.84
C GLY A 174 15.31 -12.13 9.81
N ARG A 175 14.50 -12.71 8.93
CA ARG A 175 14.93 -13.72 7.94
C ARG A 175 16.08 -13.27 7.05
N VAL A 176 16.07 -12.01 6.61
CA VAL A 176 17.13 -11.43 5.77
C VAL A 176 18.25 -10.82 6.61
N GLN A 177 17.89 -10.15 7.72
CA GLN A 177 18.85 -9.48 8.60
C GLN A 177 19.82 -10.48 9.25
N SER A 178 19.34 -11.65 9.67
CA SER A 178 20.19 -12.67 10.30
C SER A 178 21.26 -13.21 9.34
N VAL A 179 20.92 -13.41 8.07
CA VAL A 179 21.88 -13.83 7.03
C VAL A 179 22.92 -12.75 6.78
N ALA A 180 22.51 -11.48 6.70
CA ALA A 180 23.45 -10.37 6.53
C ALA A 180 24.43 -10.26 7.70
N VAL A 181 23.95 -10.38 8.94
CA VAL A 181 24.80 -10.40 10.14
C VAL A 181 25.75 -11.60 10.11
N ARG A 182 25.27 -12.79 9.73
CA ARG A 182 26.10 -13.99 9.60
C ARG A 182 27.26 -13.78 8.64
N ILE A 183 27.03 -13.19 7.46
CA ILE A 183 28.10 -12.93 6.47
C ILE A 183 29.19 -12.02 7.06
N ILE A 184 28.80 -11.02 7.86
CA ILE A 184 29.76 -10.14 8.54
C ILE A 184 30.56 -10.93 9.59
N CYS A 185 29.89 -11.74 10.42
CA CYS A 185 30.57 -12.57 11.42
C CYS A 185 31.46 -13.67 10.83
N GLU A 186 31.13 -14.21 9.65
CA GLU A 186 31.98 -15.20 8.96
C GLU A 186 33.21 -14.56 8.31
N ARG A 187 33.16 -13.25 8.05
CA ARG A 187 34.31 -12.50 7.55
C ARG A 187 35.33 -12.19 8.65
N GLU A 188 34.82 -11.87 9.84
CA GLU A 188 35.61 -11.46 11.02
C GLU A 188 36.27 -12.65 11.72
#